data_AF-A0A5C1AJB6-F1
#
_entry.id   AF-A0A5C1AJB6-F1
#
_cell.length_a   1.000
_cell.length_b   1.000
_cell.length_c   1.000
_cell.angle_alpha   90.00
_cell.angle_beta   90.00
_cell.angle_gamma   90.00
#
_symmetry.space_group_name_H-M   'P 1'
#
loop_
_entity.id
_entity.type
_entity.pdbx_description
1 polymer ?
#
loop_
_entity_poly.entity_id
_entity_poly.type
_entity_poly.pdbx_seq_one_letter_code
_entity_poly.pdbx_strand_id
1 'polypeptide(L)'
;MKELRRLARQFRESGESMAEPLDVDEMRQTLARVSVYRQVCERVRNSSGHTIFTGLMFLGIAYLQYTARGGFDPFVIGPLVIGGGELLVGLWKRLRPSPECVLLDGLLQAAFVGSVVIREFLRMQGKGNFNPDPISVVIVLWFSYDAFNTFSYYFALRKLFVERPSAEHLAYVDDLTDEIATGDPHTDPAVIEIPTKPRLKAKLLGDVAFFYDYRSKELFLCARDEMLITRQVRGSDDQQGVLTILHQQFPPFPLDSASWNNYANWKTAGGQPPRE
;
A
#
# COMPACT_ATOMS: atom_id res chain seq x y z
N MET A 1 -12.97 3.19 21.13
CA MET A 1 -13.38 1.90 20.52
C MET A 1 -14.86 1.56 20.72
N LYS A 2 -15.43 1.63 21.95
CA LYS A 2 -16.87 1.37 22.15
C LYS A 2 -17.80 2.41 21.49
N GLU A 3 -17.40 3.68 21.43
CA GLU A 3 -18.17 4.72 20.72
C GLU A 3 -18.14 4.57 19.19
N LEU A 4 -16.99 4.21 18.61
CA LEU A 4 -16.88 3.93 17.17
C LEU A 4 -17.78 2.78 16.72
N ARG A 5 -17.89 1.72 17.55
CA ARG A 5 -18.83 0.61 17.28
C ARG A 5 -20.29 1.03 17.46
N ARG A 6 -20.56 2.01 18.33
CA ARG A 6 -21.91 2.54 18.53
C ARG A 6 -22.34 3.43 17.35
N LEU A 7 -21.44 4.27 16.84
CA LEU A 7 -21.65 5.08 15.63
C LEU A 7 -21.79 4.23 14.38
N ALA A 8 -20.94 3.21 14.19
CA ALA A 8 -21.06 2.26 13.07
C ALA A 8 -22.38 1.46 13.12
N ARG A 9 -22.87 1.14 14.32
CA ARG A 9 -24.17 0.48 14.50
C ARG A 9 -25.34 1.43 14.25
N GLN A 10 -25.20 2.68 14.66
CA GLN A 10 -26.22 3.73 14.46
C GLN A 10 -26.35 4.13 12.98
N PHE A 11 -25.25 4.10 12.21
CA PHE A 11 -25.27 4.24 10.74
C PHE A 11 -25.86 3.02 10.02
N ARG A 12 -25.69 1.82 10.58
CA ARG A 12 -26.28 0.59 10.04
C ARG A 12 -27.77 0.47 10.35
N GLU A 13 -28.21 1.05 11.46
CA GLU A 13 -29.60 1.04 11.95
C GLU A 13 -30.42 2.24 11.48
N SER A 14 -29.79 3.33 11.00
CA SER A 14 -30.52 4.55 10.59
C SER A 14 -31.42 4.34 9.39
N GLY A 15 -31.24 3.27 8.58
CA GLY A 15 -32.18 2.92 7.52
C GLY A 15 -32.50 4.06 6.54
N GLU A 16 -31.69 5.12 6.53
CA GLU A 16 -31.59 6.03 5.40
C GLU A 16 -31.02 5.18 4.30
N SER A 17 -31.91 4.66 3.48
CA SER A 17 -31.54 4.15 2.18
C SER A 17 -30.61 5.18 1.56
N MET A 18 -29.39 4.77 1.21
CA MET A 18 -28.66 5.37 0.09
C MET A 18 -29.52 5.18 -1.17
N ALA A 19 -30.65 5.88 -1.23
CA ALA A 19 -31.47 6.13 -2.41
C ALA A 19 -31.00 7.43 -3.08
N GLU A 20 -29.94 8.04 -2.57
CA GLU A 20 -29.07 8.84 -3.40
C GLU A 20 -28.30 7.86 -4.29
N PRO A 21 -28.38 7.99 -5.63
CA PRO A 21 -27.58 7.16 -6.51
C PRO A 21 -26.12 7.30 -6.08
N LEU A 22 -25.49 6.17 -5.73
CA LEU A 22 -24.06 6.12 -5.47
C LEU A 22 -23.34 6.84 -6.61
N ASP A 23 -22.74 8.01 -6.32
CA ASP A 23 -21.95 8.72 -7.31
C ASP A 23 -20.75 7.84 -7.66
N VAL A 24 -20.86 7.18 -8.81
CA VAL A 24 -19.90 6.21 -9.31
C VAL A 24 -18.53 6.87 -9.45
N ASP A 25 -18.49 8.15 -9.82
CA ASP A 25 -17.26 8.89 -9.99
C ASP A 25 -16.61 9.23 -8.64
N GLU A 26 -17.40 9.60 -7.63
CA GLU A 26 -16.90 9.81 -6.26
C GLU A 26 -16.36 8.50 -5.65
N MET A 27 -17.06 7.39 -5.86
CA MET A 27 -16.63 6.07 -5.38
C MET A 27 -15.34 5.60 -6.08
N ARG A 28 -15.24 5.81 -7.40
CA ARG A 28 -14.00 5.57 -8.17
C ARG A 28 -12.83 6.37 -7.63
N GLN A 29 -13.04 7.67 -7.40
CA GLN A 29 -12.01 8.54 -6.84
C GLN A 29 -11.58 8.07 -5.44
N THR A 30 -12.53 7.65 -4.62
CA THR A 30 -12.26 7.14 -3.26
C THR A 30 -11.43 5.85 -3.31
N LEU A 31 -11.81 4.88 -4.15
CA LEU A 31 -11.04 3.65 -4.35
C LEU A 31 -9.62 3.95 -4.89
N ALA A 32 -9.50 4.84 -5.87
CA ALA A 32 -8.21 5.24 -6.43
C ALA A 32 -7.30 5.91 -5.39
N ARG A 33 -7.85 6.79 -4.55
CA ARG A 33 -7.09 7.42 -3.45
C ARG A 33 -6.65 6.37 -2.43
N VAL A 34 -7.52 5.43 -2.06
CA VAL A 34 -7.18 4.36 -1.11
C VAL A 34 -6.11 3.42 -1.68
N SER A 35 -6.20 3.03 -2.95
CA SER A 35 -5.20 2.15 -3.58
C SER A 35 -3.84 2.84 -3.68
N VAL A 36 -3.78 4.08 -4.16
CA VAL A 36 -2.54 4.88 -4.20
C VAL A 36 -1.95 5.04 -2.79
N TYR A 37 -2.77 5.36 -1.80
CA TYR A 37 -2.33 5.47 -0.41
C TYR A 37 -1.76 4.16 0.14
N ARG A 38 -2.39 3.02 -0.16
CA ARG A 38 -1.90 1.68 0.24
C ARG A 38 -0.57 1.35 -0.42
N GLN A 39 -0.42 1.57 -1.72
CA GLN A 39 0.84 1.35 -2.44
C GLN A 39 1.97 2.20 -1.87
N VAL A 40 1.68 3.46 -1.53
CA VAL A 40 2.63 4.36 -0.88
C VAL A 40 3.03 3.82 0.50
N CYS A 41 2.06 3.44 1.33
CA CYS A 41 2.32 2.87 2.65
C CYS A 41 3.13 1.57 2.59
N GLU A 42 2.82 0.69 1.63
CA GLU A 42 3.54 -0.55 1.40
C GLU A 42 4.98 -0.29 0.96
N ARG A 43 5.20 0.67 0.06
CA ARG A 43 6.55 1.07 -0.35
C ARG A 43 7.39 1.58 0.82
N VAL A 44 6.82 2.43 1.68
CA VAL A 44 7.48 2.90 2.91
C VAL A 44 7.76 1.75 3.87
N ARG A 45 6.82 0.82 4.03
CA ARG A 45 6.97 -0.38 4.86
C ARG A 45 8.06 -1.31 4.31
N ASN A 46 8.15 -1.50 3.00
CA ASN A 46 9.16 -2.34 2.36
C ASN A 46 10.56 -1.71 2.50
N SER A 47 10.67 -0.38 2.49
CA SER A 47 11.91 0.33 2.80
C SER A 47 12.39 0.13 4.25
N SER A 48 11.50 -0.22 5.20
CA SER A 48 11.88 -0.41 6.61
C SER A 48 12.96 -1.47 6.83
N GLY A 49 13.01 -2.51 5.98
CA GLY A 49 14.01 -3.56 6.10
C GLY A 49 15.44 -3.04 5.97
N HIS A 50 15.67 -2.11 5.04
CA HIS A 50 16.97 -1.47 4.85
C HIS A 50 17.34 -0.62 6.07
N THR A 51 16.42 0.23 6.56
CA THR A 51 16.63 1.08 7.74
C THR A 51 16.95 0.23 8.99
N ILE A 52 16.22 -0.87 9.21
CA ILE A 52 16.48 -1.81 10.32
C ILE A 52 17.87 -2.45 10.19
N PHE A 53 18.23 -2.93 9.00
CA PHE A 53 19.53 -3.53 8.75
C PHE A 53 20.68 -2.54 9.01
N THR A 54 20.56 -1.32 8.50
CA THR A 54 21.53 -0.24 8.74
C THR A 54 21.67 0.06 10.24
N GLY A 55 20.55 0.14 10.96
CA GLY A 55 20.55 0.32 12.41
C GLY A 55 21.31 -0.80 13.15
N LEU A 56 21.01 -2.07 12.81
CA LEU A 56 21.70 -3.23 13.39
C LEU A 56 23.20 -3.24 13.07
N MET A 57 23.58 -2.87 11.85
CA MET A 57 24.98 -2.76 11.43
C MET A 57 25.72 -1.72 12.28
N PHE A 58 25.16 -0.52 12.47
CA PHE A 58 25.77 0.52 13.30
C PHE A 58 25.86 0.13 14.78
N LEU A 59 24.85 -0.55 15.31
CA LEU A 59 24.90 -1.12 16.66
C LEU A 59 26.00 -2.18 16.79
N GLY A 60 26.18 -3.03 15.78
CA GLY A 60 27.28 -3.99 15.71
C GLY A 60 28.65 -3.32 15.69
N ILE A 61 28.82 -2.25 14.91
CA ILE A 61 30.04 -1.44 14.88
C ILE A 61 30.30 -0.80 16.26
N ALA A 62 29.28 -0.21 16.87
CA ALA A 62 29.38 0.39 18.20
C ALA A 62 29.84 -0.65 19.25
N TYR A 63 29.27 -1.86 19.20
CA TYR A 63 29.65 -2.96 20.07
C TYR A 63 31.11 -3.38 19.88
N LEU A 64 31.56 -3.56 18.63
CA LEU A 64 32.96 -3.91 18.34
C LEU A 64 33.94 -2.82 18.78
N GLN A 65 33.57 -1.54 18.65
CA GLN A 65 34.40 -0.43 19.11
C GLN A 65 34.45 -0.37 20.64
N TYR A 66 33.31 -0.61 21.31
CA TYR A 66 33.24 -0.68 22.77
C TYR A 66 34.14 -1.79 23.32
N THR A 67 34.09 -2.99 22.75
CA THR A 67 34.94 -4.12 23.18
C THR A 67 36.42 -3.89 22.89
N ALA A 68 36.76 -3.28 21.75
CA ALA A 68 38.15 -3.00 21.40
C ALA A 68 38.79 -1.88 22.25
N ARG A 69 38.00 -0.91 22.70
CA ARG A 69 38.50 0.27 23.44
C ARG A 69 38.25 0.22 24.94
N GLY A 70 37.42 -0.72 25.42
CA GLY A 70 37.18 -0.95 26.83
C GLY A 70 36.38 0.15 27.53
N GLY A 71 35.60 0.97 26.80
CA GLY A 71 34.82 2.05 27.39
C GLY A 71 33.94 2.81 26.40
N PHE A 72 33.07 3.67 26.96
CA PHE A 72 32.22 4.59 26.20
C PHE A 72 33.00 5.88 25.88
N ASP A 73 33.63 5.91 24.71
CA ASP A 73 34.19 7.14 24.16
C ASP A 73 33.20 7.79 23.16
N PRO A 74 33.39 9.07 22.77
CA PRO A 74 32.53 9.74 21.79
C PRO A 74 32.43 9.02 20.44
N PHE A 75 33.41 8.19 20.08
CA PHE A 75 33.41 7.44 18.82
C PHE A 75 32.55 6.18 18.90
N VAL A 76 32.33 5.62 20.09
CA VAL A 76 31.34 4.55 20.34
C VAL A 76 29.92 5.14 20.41
N ILE A 77 29.78 6.31 21.03
CA ILE A 77 28.46 6.95 21.24
C ILE A 77 27.80 7.34 19.90
N GLY A 78 28.56 7.86 18.93
CA GLY A 78 28.02 8.26 17.62
C GLY A 78 27.29 7.12 16.88
N PRO A 79 27.99 6.01 16.55
CA PRO A 79 27.38 4.83 15.94
C PRO A 79 26.26 4.22 16.79
N LEU A 80 26.35 4.28 18.12
CA LEU A 80 25.29 3.80 19.00
C LEU A 80 24.00 4.62 18.85
N VAL A 81 24.09 5.95 18.84
CA VAL A 81 22.94 6.86 18.69
C VAL A 81 22.33 6.71 17.30
N ILE A 82 23.16 6.68 16.25
CA ILE A 82 22.68 6.51 14.87
C ILE A 82 22.04 5.13 14.70
N GLY A 83 22.71 4.06 15.16
CA GLY A 83 22.20 2.70 15.06
C GLY A 83 20.88 2.51 15.80
N GLY A 84 20.76 3.06 17.01
CA GLY A 84 19.52 3.07 17.78
C GLY A 84 18.41 3.89 17.10
N GLY A 85 18.75 5.07 16.58
CA GLY A 85 17.82 5.93 15.85
C GLY A 85 17.26 5.26 14.60
N GLU A 86 18.13 4.70 13.75
CA GLU A 86 17.76 4.00 12.52
C GLU A 86 16.90 2.77 12.83
N LEU A 87 17.25 2.01 13.86
CA LEU A 87 16.45 0.86 14.29
C LEU A 87 15.04 1.29 14.72
N LEU A 88 14.92 2.35 15.52
CA LEU A 88 13.63 2.88 15.96
C LEU A 88 12.80 3.42 14.79
N VAL A 89 13.42 4.16 13.87
CA VAL A 89 12.76 4.66 12.66
C VAL A 89 12.32 3.52 11.76
N GLY A 90 13.15 2.49 11.59
CA GLY A 90 12.81 1.29 10.82
C GLY A 90 11.62 0.54 11.42
N LEU A 91 11.59 0.36 12.74
CA LEU A 91 10.44 -0.22 13.44
C LEU A 91 9.19 0.66 13.30
N TRP A 92 9.34 1.99 13.39
CA TRP A 92 8.23 2.92 13.20
C TRP A 92 7.67 2.83 11.77
N LYS A 93 8.50 2.86 10.72
CA LYS A 93 8.07 2.65 9.32
C LYS A 93 7.27 1.36 9.15
N ARG A 94 7.66 0.29 9.86
CA ARG A 94 6.98 -1.00 9.78
C ARG A 94 5.58 -0.97 10.40
N LEU A 95 5.46 -0.33 11.56
CA LEU A 95 4.21 -0.25 12.35
C LEU A 95 3.24 0.83 11.86
N ARG A 96 3.75 2.02 11.55
CA ARG A 96 2.98 3.21 11.15
C ARG A 96 3.70 3.97 10.03
N PRO A 97 3.54 3.53 8.77
CA PRO A 97 4.17 4.20 7.64
C PRO A 97 3.68 5.65 7.56
N SER A 98 4.62 6.58 7.55
CA SER A 98 4.35 8.02 7.55
C SER A 98 5.50 8.79 6.90
N PRO A 99 5.23 9.96 6.30
CA PRO A 99 6.28 10.78 5.70
C PRO A 99 7.29 11.26 6.76
N GLU A 100 6.86 11.49 8.00
CA GLU A 100 7.73 11.88 9.11
C GLU A 100 8.82 10.84 9.39
N CYS A 101 8.51 9.55 9.25
CA CYS A 101 9.51 8.48 9.40
C CYS A 101 10.59 8.53 8.31
N VAL A 102 10.19 8.87 7.08
CA VAL A 102 11.14 9.03 5.96
C VAL A 102 12.01 10.26 6.19
N LEU A 103 11.44 11.35 6.71
CA LEU A 103 12.21 12.53 7.08
C LEU A 103 13.23 12.24 8.20
N LEU A 104 12.82 11.51 9.24
CA LEU A 104 13.71 11.14 10.35
C LEU A 104 14.88 10.25 9.89
N ASP A 105 14.64 9.31 8.99
CA ASP A 105 15.72 8.52 8.34
C ASP A 105 16.73 9.45 7.64
N GLY A 106 16.24 10.34 6.76
CA GLY A 106 17.11 11.30 6.06
C GLY A 106 17.88 12.23 7.02
N LEU A 107 17.28 12.63 8.15
CA LEU A 107 17.94 13.43 9.18
C LEU A 107 19.03 12.65 9.93
N LEU A 108 18.80 11.37 10.24
CA LEU A 108 19.80 10.50 10.87
C LEU A 108 20.99 10.27 9.93
N GLN A 109 20.73 10.02 8.65
CA GLN A 109 21.78 9.91 7.63
C GLN A 109 22.57 11.22 7.48
N ALA A 110 21.88 12.37 7.44
CA ALA A 110 22.54 13.67 7.37
C ALA A 110 23.37 13.97 8.63
N ALA A 111 22.87 13.61 9.82
CA ALA A 111 23.61 13.72 11.06
C ALA A 111 24.86 12.83 11.08
N PHE A 112 24.76 11.61 10.54
CA PHE A 112 25.91 10.72 10.37
C PHE A 112 26.96 11.33 9.43
N VAL A 113 26.56 11.78 8.24
CA VAL A 113 27.45 12.48 7.29
C VAL A 113 28.13 13.66 7.98
N GLY A 114 27.35 14.52 8.66
CA GLY A 114 27.88 15.67 9.39
C GLY A 114 28.91 15.27 10.45
N SER A 115 28.64 14.20 11.20
CA SER A 115 29.58 13.68 12.21
C SER A 115 30.90 13.19 11.60
N VAL A 116 30.85 12.51 10.46
CA VAL A 116 32.05 12.02 9.74
C VAL A 116 32.84 13.19 9.18
N VAL A 117 32.17 14.18 8.57
CA VAL A 117 32.81 15.39 8.04
C VAL A 117 33.49 16.20 9.15
N ILE A 118 32.82 16.44 10.28
CA ILE A 118 33.39 17.15 11.43
C ILE A 118 34.61 16.39 11.96
N ARG A 119 34.53 15.07 12.08
CA ARG A 119 35.65 14.25 12.54
C ARG A 119 36.86 14.37 11.62
N GLU A 120 36.67 14.23 10.31
CA GLU A 120 37.78 14.33 9.36
C GLU A 120 38.33 15.77 9.32
N PHE A 121 37.48 16.79 9.46
CA PHE A 121 37.91 18.18 9.61
C PHE A 121 38.81 18.40 10.84
N LEU A 122 38.42 17.88 12.00
CA LEU A 122 39.23 17.94 13.23
C LEU A 122 40.55 17.18 13.09
N ARG A 123 40.55 16.02 12.40
CA ARG A 123 41.79 15.28 12.10
C ARG A 123 42.73 16.07 11.20
N MET A 124 42.20 16.80 10.21
CA MET A 124 42.99 17.67 9.34
C MET A 124 43.60 18.83 10.11
N GLN A 125 42.85 19.47 11.01
CA GLN A 125 43.39 20.52 11.89
C GLN A 125 44.50 19.99 12.81
N GLY A 126 44.34 18.79 13.38
CA GLY A 126 45.34 18.20 14.28
C GLY A 126 46.62 17.72 13.59
N LYS A 127 46.58 17.38 12.30
CA LYS A 127 47.72 16.85 11.53
C LYS A 127 48.42 17.87 10.63
N GLY A 128 47.80 19.03 10.41
CA GLY A 128 48.37 20.10 9.56
C GLY A 128 48.51 19.74 8.07
N ASN A 129 47.90 18.65 7.61
CA ASN A 129 47.90 18.23 6.22
C ASN A 129 46.50 17.76 5.79
N PHE A 130 46.09 18.18 4.59
CA PHE A 130 44.83 17.78 3.96
C PHE A 130 45.01 16.43 3.26
N ASN A 131 44.86 15.35 4.01
CA ASN A 131 44.85 14.00 3.46
C ASN A 131 43.63 13.22 4.01
N PRO A 132 42.43 13.47 3.47
CA PRO A 132 41.22 12.78 3.92
C PRO A 132 41.31 11.29 3.62
N ASP A 133 40.87 10.47 4.56
CA ASP A 133 40.81 9.02 4.37
C ASP A 133 39.86 8.67 3.19
N PRO A 134 40.32 7.99 2.13
CA PRO A 134 39.50 7.69 0.95
C PRO A 134 38.22 6.92 1.29
N ILE A 135 38.27 6.03 2.30
CA ILE A 135 37.09 5.28 2.76
C ILE A 135 36.05 6.23 3.34
N SER A 136 36.49 7.17 4.17
CA SER A 136 35.62 8.19 4.78
C SER A 136 34.97 9.08 3.71
N VAL A 137 35.70 9.44 2.65
CA VAL A 137 35.15 10.21 1.51
C VAL A 137 34.05 9.42 0.78
N VAL A 138 34.28 8.15 0.46
CA VAL A 138 33.27 7.30 -0.20
C VAL A 138 32.01 7.15 0.66
N ILE A 139 32.17 6.92 1.97
CA ILE A 139 31.05 6.82 2.91
C ILE A 139 30.26 8.13 2.94
N VAL A 140 30.94 9.27 3.08
CA VAL A 140 30.29 10.60 3.08
C VAL A 140 29.49 10.83 1.80
N LEU A 141 30.07 10.55 0.63
CA LEU A 141 29.40 10.75 -0.65
C LEU A 141 28.17 9.84 -0.81
N TRP A 142 28.31 8.57 -0.44
CA TRP A 142 27.20 7.61 -0.52
C TRP A 142 26.05 8.03 0.41
N PHE A 143 26.31 8.24 1.70
CA PHE A 143 25.25 8.62 2.64
C PHE A 143 24.68 10.02 2.36
N SER A 144 25.46 10.95 1.79
CA SER A 144 24.92 12.24 1.34
C SER A 144 23.94 12.07 0.18
N TYR A 145 24.27 11.20 -0.77
CA TYR A 145 23.38 10.87 -1.88
C TYR A 145 22.08 10.21 -1.40
N ASP A 146 22.19 9.24 -0.46
CA ASP A 146 21.01 8.58 0.11
C ASP A 146 20.13 9.54 0.92
N ALA A 147 20.74 10.41 1.73
CA ALA A 147 20.02 11.43 2.48
C ALA A 147 19.29 12.39 1.54
N PHE A 148 19.95 12.86 0.48
CA PHE A 148 19.35 13.74 -0.52
C PHE A 148 18.15 13.10 -1.24
N ASN A 149 18.29 11.83 -1.63
CA ASN A 149 17.20 11.07 -2.22
C ASN A 149 16.04 10.89 -1.24
N THR A 150 16.34 10.64 0.04
CA THR A 150 15.35 10.48 1.10
C THR A 150 14.58 11.77 1.34
N PHE A 151 15.24 12.93 1.37
CA PHE A 151 14.56 14.23 1.45
C PHE A 151 13.68 14.50 0.23
N SER A 152 14.19 14.22 -0.97
CA SER A 152 13.42 14.37 -2.22
C SER A 152 12.17 13.49 -2.22
N TYR A 153 12.32 12.24 -1.77
CA TYR A 153 11.23 11.29 -1.62
C TYR A 153 10.23 11.74 -0.55
N TYR A 154 10.69 12.30 0.57
CA TYR A 154 9.82 12.90 1.59
C TYR A 154 8.94 14.00 1.01
N PHE A 155 9.46 14.93 0.21
CA PHE A 155 8.64 15.99 -0.40
C PHE A 155 7.60 15.44 -1.37
N ALA A 156 7.94 14.40 -2.14
CA ALA A 156 6.99 13.71 -3.00
C ALA A 156 5.89 13.01 -2.18
N LEU A 157 6.27 12.30 -1.12
CA LEU A 157 5.35 11.61 -0.22
C LEU A 157 4.44 12.57 0.52
N ARG A 158 4.97 13.68 1.03
CA ARG A 158 4.18 14.67 1.78
C ARG A 158 3.00 15.17 0.96
N LYS A 159 3.18 15.41 -0.34
CA LYS A 159 2.09 15.80 -1.23
C LYS A 159 0.99 14.73 -1.30
N LEU A 160 1.37 13.45 -1.38
CA LEU A 160 0.44 12.31 -1.43
C LEU A 160 -0.25 12.04 -0.08
N PHE A 161 0.44 12.28 1.04
CA PHE A 161 -0.11 12.09 2.38
C PHE A 161 -1.00 13.24 2.87
N VAL A 162 -0.94 14.43 2.25
CA VAL A 162 -1.87 15.53 2.56
C VAL A 162 -3.31 15.13 2.23
N GLU A 163 -3.52 14.35 1.17
CA GLU A 163 -4.82 13.81 0.77
C GLU A 163 -5.11 12.44 1.39
N ARG A 164 -4.73 12.26 2.67
CA ARG A 164 -4.94 10.98 3.36
C ARG A 164 -6.43 10.61 3.37
N PRO A 165 -6.82 9.41 2.87
CA PRO A 165 -8.19 8.93 2.99
C PRO A 165 -8.63 8.87 4.46
N SER A 166 -9.91 9.15 4.72
CA SER A 166 -10.47 9.03 6.06
C SER A 166 -10.33 7.60 6.57
N ALA A 167 -10.26 7.44 7.91
CA ALA A 167 -10.20 6.11 8.51
C ALA A 167 -11.44 5.27 8.17
N GLU A 168 -12.58 5.93 7.93
CA GLU A 168 -13.84 5.32 7.51
C GLU A 168 -13.75 4.79 6.07
N HIS A 169 -13.17 5.55 5.13
CA HIS A 169 -12.95 5.07 3.76
C HIS A 169 -12.00 3.86 3.72
N LEU A 170 -10.94 3.88 4.54
CA LEU A 170 -10.03 2.73 4.64
C LEU A 170 -10.76 1.48 5.17
N ALA A 171 -11.52 1.63 6.26
CA ALA A 171 -12.29 0.54 6.85
C ALA A 171 -13.37 0.01 5.90
N TYR A 172 -14.08 0.90 5.20
CA TYR A 172 -15.07 0.53 4.20
C TYR A 172 -14.46 -0.31 3.07
N VAL A 173 -13.30 0.12 2.53
CA VAL A 173 -12.62 -0.63 1.47
C VAL A 173 -12.07 -1.96 1.99
N ASP A 174 -11.57 -2.03 3.23
CA ASP A 174 -11.15 -3.29 3.87
C ASP A 174 -12.34 -4.26 4.01
N ASP A 175 -13.45 -3.81 4.61
CA ASP A 175 -14.66 -4.61 4.80
C ASP A 175 -15.22 -5.10 3.46
N LEU A 176 -15.27 -4.22 2.44
CA LEU A 176 -15.72 -4.58 1.10
C LEU A 176 -14.78 -5.59 0.42
N THR A 177 -13.46 -5.45 0.63
CA THR A 177 -12.47 -6.40 0.09
C THR A 177 -12.68 -7.78 0.70
N ASP A 178 -12.83 -7.85 2.02
CA ASP A 178 -13.02 -9.10 2.76
C ASP A 178 -14.36 -9.75 2.39
N GLU A 179 -15.41 -8.95 2.23
CA GLU A 179 -16.73 -9.41 1.81
C GLU A 179 -16.71 -10.00 0.40
N ILE A 180 -16.07 -9.33 -0.57
CA ILE A 180 -15.91 -9.86 -1.93
C ILE A 180 -15.05 -11.12 -1.90
N ALA A 181 -13.93 -11.10 -1.19
CA ALA A 181 -13.00 -12.22 -1.14
C ALA A 181 -13.64 -13.50 -0.57
N THR A 182 -14.50 -13.36 0.45
CA THR A 182 -15.11 -14.49 1.17
C THR A 182 -16.51 -14.87 0.70
N GLY A 183 -17.22 -14.01 -0.03
CA GLY A 183 -18.60 -14.28 -0.46
C GLY A 183 -18.76 -15.49 -1.37
N ASP A 184 -19.86 -16.24 -1.28
CA ASP A 184 -20.09 -17.42 -2.12
C ASP A 184 -21.26 -17.12 -3.09
N PRO A 185 -21.07 -17.20 -4.42
CA PRO A 185 -22.12 -16.92 -5.40
C PRO A 185 -23.36 -17.83 -5.24
N HIS A 186 -23.25 -18.99 -4.61
CA HIS A 186 -24.39 -19.87 -4.33
C HIS A 186 -25.25 -19.40 -3.15
N THR A 187 -24.71 -18.56 -2.27
CA THR A 187 -25.40 -18.09 -1.06
C THR A 187 -25.68 -16.59 -1.06
N ASP A 188 -24.85 -15.80 -1.76
CA ASP A 188 -24.99 -14.36 -1.91
C ASP A 188 -25.32 -14.01 -3.38
N PRO A 189 -26.55 -13.54 -3.67
CA PRO A 189 -26.98 -13.18 -5.02
C PRO A 189 -26.26 -11.93 -5.56
N ALA A 190 -25.55 -11.18 -4.72
CA ALA A 190 -24.76 -10.04 -5.14
C ALA A 190 -23.34 -10.44 -5.57
N VAL A 191 -22.89 -11.68 -5.36
CA VAL A 191 -21.51 -12.09 -5.64
C VAL A 191 -21.44 -12.89 -6.94
N ILE A 192 -20.40 -12.62 -7.73
CA ILE A 192 -20.03 -13.41 -8.90
C ILE A 192 -18.57 -13.84 -8.82
N GLU A 193 -18.30 -15.09 -9.15
CA GLU A 193 -16.96 -15.61 -9.28
C GLU A 193 -16.54 -15.65 -10.75
N ILE A 194 -15.35 -15.14 -11.04
CA ILE A 194 -14.82 -15.02 -12.39
C ILE A 194 -13.44 -15.68 -12.40
N PRO A 195 -13.36 -16.99 -12.64
CA PRO A 195 -12.10 -17.76 -12.61
C PRO A 195 -11.20 -17.49 -13.84
N THR A 196 -11.08 -16.23 -14.26
CA THR A 196 -10.13 -15.76 -15.28
C THR A 196 -8.67 -15.89 -14.80
N LYS A 197 -7.72 -15.56 -15.69
CA LYS A 197 -6.32 -15.32 -15.33
C LYS A 197 -6.01 -13.84 -15.63
N PRO A 198 -5.86 -12.95 -14.63
CA PRO A 198 -5.91 -13.21 -13.18
C PRO A 198 -7.31 -13.58 -12.68
N ARG A 199 -7.39 -14.28 -11.53
CA ARG A 199 -8.67 -14.65 -10.91
C ARG A 199 -9.34 -13.40 -10.37
N LEU A 200 -10.60 -13.21 -10.75
CA LEU A 200 -11.40 -12.08 -10.34
C LEU A 200 -12.63 -12.58 -9.58
N LYS A 201 -13.12 -11.74 -8.69
CA LYS A 201 -14.40 -11.93 -8.02
C LYS A 201 -15.06 -10.59 -7.86
N ALA A 202 -16.35 -10.51 -8.05
CA ALA A 202 -17.03 -9.23 -7.99
C ALA A 202 -18.26 -9.27 -7.09
N LYS A 203 -18.56 -8.12 -6.51
CA LYS A 203 -19.82 -7.85 -5.83
C LYS A 203 -20.60 -6.77 -6.57
N LEU A 204 -21.85 -7.10 -6.87
CA LEU A 204 -22.80 -6.32 -7.65
C LEU A 204 -23.66 -5.50 -6.67
N LEU A 205 -23.49 -4.18 -6.67
CA LEU A 205 -24.14 -3.27 -5.73
C LEU A 205 -24.79 -2.11 -6.51
N GLY A 206 -26.11 -2.00 -6.46
CA GLY A 206 -26.82 -0.97 -7.22
C GLY A 206 -26.46 -1.06 -8.71
N ASP A 207 -25.95 0.02 -9.28
CA ASP A 207 -25.57 0.12 -10.69
C ASP A 207 -24.06 -0.08 -10.94
N VAL A 208 -23.32 -0.58 -9.95
CA VAL A 208 -21.88 -0.79 -10.04
C VAL A 208 -21.48 -2.22 -9.66
N ALA A 209 -20.35 -2.66 -10.20
CA ALA A 209 -19.69 -3.90 -9.84
C ALA A 209 -18.30 -3.59 -9.26
N PHE A 210 -18.05 -4.05 -8.05
CA PHE A 210 -16.75 -3.98 -7.40
C PHE A 210 -16.00 -5.28 -7.63
N PHE A 211 -14.86 -5.22 -8.31
CA PHE A 211 -14.02 -6.37 -8.58
C PHE A 211 -12.84 -6.41 -7.63
N TYR A 212 -12.54 -7.59 -7.13
CA TYR A 212 -11.34 -7.94 -6.42
C TYR A 212 -10.43 -8.78 -7.30
N ASP A 213 -9.21 -8.30 -7.53
CA ASP A 213 -8.16 -9.05 -8.21
C ASP A 213 -7.28 -9.79 -7.19
N TYR A 214 -7.31 -11.13 -7.21
CA TYR A 214 -6.53 -11.95 -6.30
C TYR A 214 -5.01 -11.84 -6.50
N ARG A 215 -4.55 -11.39 -7.67
CA ARG A 215 -3.13 -11.22 -7.97
C ARG A 215 -2.58 -9.93 -7.34
N SER A 216 -3.23 -8.81 -7.59
CA SER A 216 -2.81 -7.51 -7.06
C SER A 216 -3.32 -7.24 -5.65
N LYS A 217 -4.37 -7.97 -5.21
CA LYS A 217 -5.14 -7.70 -3.98
C LYS A 217 -5.76 -6.30 -3.97
N GLU A 218 -6.10 -5.80 -5.14
CA GLU A 218 -6.70 -4.48 -5.31
C GLU A 218 -8.17 -4.59 -5.71
N LEU A 219 -8.93 -3.56 -5.31
CA LEU A 219 -10.31 -3.36 -5.75
C LEU A 219 -10.33 -2.38 -6.91
N PHE A 220 -11.16 -2.67 -7.91
CA PHE A 220 -11.54 -1.70 -8.94
C PHE A 220 -13.05 -1.75 -9.18
N LEU A 221 -13.60 -0.66 -9.69
CA LEU A 221 -15.03 -0.49 -9.90
C LEU A 221 -15.33 -0.39 -11.38
N CYS A 222 -16.46 -0.97 -11.80
CA CYS A 222 -17.03 -0.79 -13.12
C CYS A 222 -18.51 -0.44 -13.00
N ALA A 223 -18.98 0.45 -13.87
CA ALA A 223 -20.40 0.72 -13.99
C ALA A 223 -21.11 -0.46 -14.69
N ARG A 224 -22.43 -0.57 -14.52
CA ARG A 224 -23.21 -1.66 -15.10
C ARG A 224 -23.07 -1.74 -16.61
N ASP A 225 -23.08 -0.62 -17.32
CA ASP A 225 -22.95 -0.53 -18.77
C ASP A 225 -21.56 -0.88 -19.30
N GLU A 226 -20.52 -0.67 -18.49
CA GLU A 226 -19.12 -0.98 -18.84
C GLU A 226 -18.76 -2.45 -18.71
N MET A 227 -19.57 -3.23 -17.98
CA MET A 227 -19.37 -4.65 -17.73
C MET A 227 -20.27 -5.49 -18.64
N LEU A 228 -19.67 -6.43 -19.36
CA LEU A 228 -20.39 -7.40 -20.17
C LEU A 228 -19.81 -8.80 -19.95
N ILE A 229 -20.66 -9.74 -19.55
CA ILE A 229 -20.36 -11.17 -19.61
C ILE A 229 -21.21 -11.77 -20.73
N THR A 230 -20.56 -12.36 -21.73
CA THR A 230 -21.21 -13.13 -22.79
C THR A 230 -21.00 -14.62 -22.57
N ARG A 231 -22.01 -15.43 -22.92
CA ARG A 231 -21.91 -16.88 -22.92
C ARG A 231 -21.49 -17.34 -24.31
N GLN A 232 -20.42 -18.12 -24.37
CA GLN A 232 -20.01 -18.85 -25.56
C GLN A 232 -20.30 -20.33 -25.33
N VAL A 233 -21.14 -20.90 -26.19
CA VAL A 233 -21.42 -22.33 -26.20
C VAL A 233 -20.35 -22.99 -27.06
N ARG A 234 -19.45 -23.76 -26.44
CA ARG A 234 -18.42 -24.52 -27.16
C ARG A 234 -18.69 -26.01 -27.00
N GLY A 235 -19.53 -26.56 -27.88
CA GLY A 235 -19.96 -27.97 -27.81
C GLY A 235 -21.15 -28.18 -26.87
N SER A 236 -21.46 -29.44 -26.54
CA SER A 236 -22.72 -29.82 -25.89
C SER A 236 -22.79 -29.57 -24.38
N ASP A 237 -21.68 -29.31 -23.68
CA ASP A 237 -21.68 -29.19 -22.20
C ASP A 237 -20.74 -28.10 -21.61
N ASP A 238 -19.87 -27.44 -22.39
CA ASP A 238 -18.91 -26.46 -21.84
C ASP A 238 -19.38 -25.02 -22.11
N GLN A 239 -20.05 -24.42 -21.12
CA GLN A 239 -20.43 -23.01 -21.15
C GLN A 239 -19.25 -22.15 -20.69
N GLN A 240 -18.64 -21.44 -21.64
CA GLN A 240 -17.57 -20.50 -21.35
C GLN A 240 -18.13 -19.09 -21.27
N GLY A 241 -17.79 -18.37 -20.20
CA GLY A 241 -18.03 -16.94 -20.08
C GLY A 241 -16.88 -16.16 -20.69
N VAL A 242 -17.19 -15.04 -21.34
CA VAL A 242 -16.19 -14.04 -21.73
C VAL A 242 -16.56 -12.72 -21.10
N LEU A 243 -15.65 -12.19 -20.29
CA LEU A 243 -15.81 -10.92 -19.59
C LEU A 243 -15.16 -9.81 -20.41
N THR A 244 -15.90 -8.73 -20.60
CA THR A 244 -15.42 -7.49 -21.18
C THR A 244 -15.67 -6.36 -20.18
N ILE A 245 -14.62 -5.62 -19.84
CA ILE A 245 -14.68 -4.44 -18.98
C ILE A 245 -14.04 -3.29 -19.74
N LEU A 246 -14.73 -2.14 -19.89
CA LEU A 246 -14.17 -0.95 -20.54
C LEU A 246 -13.50 -1.25 -21.90
N HIS A 247 -14.12 -2.12 -22.69
CA HIS A 247 -13.63 -2.63 -23.98
C HIS A 247 -12.40 -3.56 -23.92
N GLN A 248 -11.88 -3.87 -22.74
CA GLN A 248 -10.86 -4.89 -22.54
C GLN A 248 -11.51 -6.26 -22.34
N GLN A 249 -11.24 -7.18 -23.25
CA GLN A 249 -11.73 -8.55 -23.19
C GLN A 249 -10.76 -9.42 -22.39
N PHE A 250 -11.29 -10.17 -21.43
CA PHE A 250 -10.55 -11.16 -20.64
C PHE A 250 -10.60 -12.54 -21.31
N PRO A 251 -9.64 -13.42 -21.02
CA PRO A 251 -9.67 -14.79 -21.53
C PRO A 251 -10.97 -15.53 -21.15
N PRO A 252 -11.47 -16.43 -22.01
CA PRO A 252 -12.64 -17.25 -21.67
C PRO A 252 -12.43 -18.04 -20.39
N PHE A 253 -13.48 -18.18 -19.58
CA PHE A 253 -13.44 -18.85 -18.30
C PHE A 253 -14.68 -19.74 -18.10
N PRO A 254 -14.59 -20.81 -17.28
CA PRO A 254 -15.76 -21.61 -16.95
C PRO A 254 -16.75 -20.75 -16.16
N LEU A 255 -17.98 -20.65 -16.64
CA LEU A 255 -19.01 -19.82 -16.04
C LEU A 255 -19.98 -20.68 -15.25
N ASP A 256 -19.96 -20.55 -13.93
CA ASP A 256 -20.91 -21.22 -13.06
C ASP A 256 -22.34 -20.68 -13.23
N SER A 257 -23.34 -21.55 -13.02
CA SER A 257 -24.75 -21.22 -13.16
C SER A 257 -25.21 -20.17 -12.15
N ALA A 258 -24.73 -20.21 -10.90
CA ALA A 258 -25.11 -19.23 -9.89
C ALA A 258 -24.51 -17.86 -10.21
N SER A 259 -23.22 -17.81 -10.57
CA SER A 259 -22.57 -16.56 -10.98
C SER A 259 -23.25 -15.92 -12.21
N TRP A 260 -23.69 -16.73 -13.18
CA TRP A 260 -24.47 -16.21 -14.30
C TRP A 260 -25.83 -15.68 -13.88
N ASN A 261 -26.58 -16.43 -13.07
CA ASN A 261 -27.90 -16.02 -12.64
C ASN A 261 -27.84 -14.69 -11.86
N ASN A 262 -26.84 -14.55 -10.98
CA ASN A 262 -26.58 -13.31 -10.24
C ASN A 262 -26.31 -12.13 -11.19
N TYR A 263 -25.43 -12.32 -12.18
CA TYR A 263 -25.15 -11.30 -13.20
C TYR A 263 -26.38 -10.95 -14.06
N ALA A 264 -27.14 -11.95 -14.53
CA ALA A 264 -28.32 -11.75 -15.37
C ALA A 264 -29.44 -11.02 -14.60
N ASN A 265 -29.65 -11.39 -13.33
CA ASN A 265 -30.59 -10.72 -12.44
C ASN A 265 -30.16 -9.26 -12.19
N TRP A 266 -28.87 -9.02 -11.98
CA TRP A 266 -28.36 -7.67 -11.76
C TRP A 266 -28.45 -6.78 -13.01
N LYS A 267 -28.22 -7.32 -14.21
CA LYS A 267 -28.43 -6.60 -15.47
C LYS A 267 -29.88 -6.20 -15.68
N THR A 268 -30.80 -7.15 -15.46
CA THR A 268 -32.25 -6.92 -15.63
C THR A 268 -32.83 -6.00 -14.56
N ALA A 269 -32.36 -6.08 -13.32
CA ALA A 269 -32.86 -5.28 -12.19
C ALA A 269 -32.74 -3.76 -12.39
N GLY A 270 -31.78 -3.30 -13.18
CA GLY A 270 -31.68 -1.87 -13.54
C GLY A 270 -32.09 -1.53 -14.97
N GLY A 271 -32.97 -2.34 -15.57
CA GLY A 271 -33.71 -1.94 -16.76
C GLY A 271 -33.07 -2.23 -18.11
N GLN A 272 -31.93 -2.93 -18.19
CA GLN A 272 -31.39 -3.42 -19.46
C GLN A 272 -31.32 -4.95 -19.49
N PRO A 273 -32.10 -5.63 -20.35
CA PRO A 273 -31.97 -7.07 -20.50
C PRO A 273 -30.56 -7.42 -21.02
N PRO A 274 -29.98 -8.56 -20.59
CA PRO A 274 -28.72 -9.07 -21.14
C PRO A 274 -28.88 -9.21 -22.65
N ARG A 275 -27.94 -8.66 -23.43
CA ARG A 275 -27.88 -8.95 -24.86
C ARG A 275 -27.34 -10.36 -25.02
N GLU A 276 -28.18 -11.24 -25.58
CA GLU A 276 -27.83 -12.60 -26.00
C GLU A 276 -26.72 -12.60 -27.06
#